data_AF-S5YJI3-F1
#
_entry.id   AF-S5YJI3-F1
#
_cell.length_a   1.000
_cell.length_b   1.000
_cell.length_c   1.000
_cell.angle_alpha   90.00
_cell.angle_beta   90.00
_cell.angle_gamma   90.00
#
_symmetry.space_group_name_H-M   'P 1'
#
loop_
_entity.id
_entity.type
_entity.pdbx_description
1 polymer ?
#
loop_
_entity_poly.entity_id
_entity_poly.type
_entity_poly.pdbx_seq_one_letter_code
_entity_poly.pdbx_strand_id
1 'polypeptide(L)'
;MTRHLFAALAIAALVSPAMAQETTGTITGTLDGAPASWTFSATQSDFVWNTNSASISLMGWPDAAPEGFAMISIGFGLQQGSPENPEVLLMPRSDGPALFGRDIEITLTEVGIEGEVLRLSGSLSGVLG
;
A
#
# COMPACT_ATOMS: atom_id res chain seq x y z
N MET A 1 26.54 24.90 36.78
CA MET A 1 27.30 24.44 35.59
C MET A 1 26.87 23.01 35.29
N THR A 2 25.93 22.84 34.37
CA THR A 2 25.31 21.55 34.03
C THR A 2 26.21 20.84 33.02
N ARG A 3 26.77 19.68 33.39
CA ARG A 3 27.59 18.84 32.49
C ARG A 3 26.64 17.93 31.72
N HIS A 4 26.39 18.22 30.45
CA HIS A 4 25.77 17.28 29.53
C HIS A 4 26.85 16.34 28.97
N LEU A 5 26.93 15.13 29.53
CA LEU A 5 27.61 14.01 28.88
C LEU A 5 26.62 13.41 27.87
N PHE A 6 26.89 13.58 26.57
CA PHE A 6 26.27 12.77 25.52
C PHE A 6 27.32 11.80 24.97
N ALA A 7 27.17 10.53 25.33
CA ALA A 7 27.77 9.35 24.70
C ALA A 7 26.87 8.16 25.16
N ALA A 8 26.53 7.16 24.36
CA ALA A 8 27.22 6.57 23.23
C ALA A 8 26.26 5.79 22.30
N LEU A 9 26.57 5.86 21.01
CA LEU A 9 26.76 4.78 20.03
C LEU A 9 26.09 3.39 20.21
N ALA A 10 25.38 3.01 19.14
CA ALA A 10 25.21 1.69 18.49
C ALA A 10 24.35 0.59 19.13
N ILE A 11 23.29 0.23 18.40
CA ILE A 11 22.98 -1.18 18.10
C ILE A 11 22.77 -1.28 16.59
N ALA A 12 23.79 -1.72 15.86
CA ALA A 12 23.63 -2.25 14.51
C ALA A 12 23.02 -3.65 14.66
N ALA A 13 21.69 -3.74 14.58
CA ALA A 13 21.02 -5.03 14.48
C ALA A 13 21.19 -5.54 13.03
N LEU A 14 22.11 -6.49 12.87
CA LEU A 14 22.16 -7.39 11.71
C LEU A 14 20.87 -8.22 11.71
N VAL A 15 19.84 -7.74 11.03
CA VAL A 15 18.66 -8.54 10.71
C VAL A 15 18.94 -9.23 9.39
N SER A 16 19.20 -10.53 9.44
CA SER A 16 19.27 -11.39 8.27
C SER A 16 17.95 -11.33 7.49
N PRO A 17 17.95 -11.28 6.15
CA PRO A 17 16.72 -11.30 5.36
C PRO A 17 16.22 -12.74 5.30
N ALA A 18 15.64 -13.22 6.39
CA ALA A 18 14.72 -14.33 6.28
C ALA A 18 13.48 -13.77 5.56
N MET A 19 13.48 -13.94 4.23
CA MET A 19 12.37 -13.60 3.33
C MET A 19 11.09 -14.25 3.83
N ALA A 20 10.39 -13.58 4.75
CA ALA A 20 9.06 -13.93 5.12
C ALA A 20 8.19 -13.67 3.87
N GLN A 21 7.43 -14.69 3.53
CA GLN A 21 6.45 -14.69 2.45
C GLN A 21 5.30 -13.76 2.89
N GLU A 22 5.52 -12.45 2.81
CA GLU A 22 4.69 -11.44 3.47
C GLU A 22 3.56 -10.95 2.57
N THR A 23 2.35 -11.36 2.91
CA THR A 23 1.13 -10.64 2.54
C THR A 23 1.09 -9.33 3.32
N THR A 24 1.05 -8.18 2.63
CA THR A 24 1.21 -6.82 3.19
C THR A 24 -0.11 -6.07 3.37
N GLY A 25 -1.23 -6.77 3.41
CA GLY A 25 -2.54 -6.20 3.73
C GLY A 25 -3.61 -6.44 2.68
N THR A 26 -4.81 -5.94 2.96
CA THR A 26 -6.00 -6.10 2.11
C THR A 26 -6.70 -4.75 2.00
N ILE A 27 -7.16 -4.38 0.81
CA ILE A 27 -8.10 -3.28 0.64
C ILE A 27 -9.48 -3.83 0.30
N THR A 28 -10.52 -3.23 0.88
CA THR A 28 -11.91 -3.58 0.63
C THR A 28 -12.67 -2.33 0.22
N GLY A 29 -13.60 -2.42 -0.72
CA GLY A 29 -14.37 -1.28 -1.20
C GLY A 29 -15.54 -1.71 -2.07
N THR A 30 -16.02 -0.78 -2.90
CA THR A 30 -17.08 -1.06 -3.87
C THR A 30 -16.74 -0.48 -5.24
N LEU A 31 -16.75 -1.32 -6.28
CA LEU A 31 -16.64 -0.88 -7.68
C LEU A 31 -17.96 -1.13 -8.37
N ASP A 32 -18.49 -0.11 -9.06
CA ASP A 32 -19.80 -0.19 -9.74
C ASP A 32 -20.93 -0.70 -8.82
N GLY A 33 -20.88 -0.30 -7.54
CA GLY A 33 -21.82 -0.76 -6.51
C GLY A 33 -21.65 -2.20 -6.04
N ALA A 34 -20.72 -2.98 -6.62
CA ALA A 34 -20.40 -4.33 -6.20
C ALA A 34 -19.24 -4.35 -5.19
N PRO A 35 -19.30 -5.17 -4.12
CA PRO A 35 -18.16 -5.35 -3.20
C PRO A 35 -16.91 -5.84 -3.94
N ALA A 36 -15.76 -5.28 -3.59
CA ALA A 36 -14.48 -5.68 -4.15
C ALA A 36 -13.39 -5.67 -3.07
N SER A 37 -12.41 -6.56 -3.20
CA SER A 37 -11.27 -6.67 -2.31
C SER A 37 -10.04 -7.23 -3.01
N TRP A 38 -8.88 -6.70 -2.62
CA TRP A 38 -7.57 -7.16 -3.09
C TRP A 38 -6.62 -7.36 -1.94
N THR A 39 -5.77 -8.37 -2.06
CA THR A 39 -4.69 -8.67 -1.14
C THR A 39 -3.35 -8.36 -1.78
N PHE A 40 -2.47 -7.70 -1.01
CA PHE A 40 -1.18 -7.20 -1.46
C PHE A 40 -0.03 -8.13 -1.05
N SER A 41 1.02 -8.18 -1.87
CA SER A 41 2.25 -8.92 -1.58
C SER A 41 3.42 -7.97 -1.39
N ALA A 42 4.15 -8.12 -0.28
CA ALA A 42 5.33 -7.31 0.02
C ALA A 42 6.41 -7.54 -1.04
N THR A 43 6.53 -8.78 -1.50
CA THR A 43 7.56 -9.24 -2.45
C THR A 43 7.37 -8.68 -3.85
N GLN A 44 6.17 -8.20 -4.17
CA GLN A 44 5.83 -7.59 -5.46
C GLN A 44 5.53 -6.09 -5.31
N SER A 45 5.75 -5.56 -4.12
CA SER A 45 5.59 -4.14 -3.78
C SER A 45 6.97 -3.51 -3.62
N ASP A 46 7.05 -2.20 -3.80
CA ASP A 46 8.27 -1.42 -3.63
C ASP A 46 8.08 -0.35 -2.54
N PHE A 47 9.11 -0.15 -1.74
CA PHE A 47 9.11 0.74 -0.60
C PHE A 47 10.42 1.51 -0.53
N VAL A 48 10.33 2.83 -0.67
CA VAL A 48 11.47 3.75 -0.58
C VAL A 48 11.28 4.66 0.62
N TRP A 49 12.23 4.66 1.55
CA TRP A 49 12.10 5.30 2.86
C TRP A 49 13.23 6.30 3.11
N ASN A 50 12.93 7.40 3.80
CA ASN A 50 13.90 8.24 4.49
C ASN A 50 13.40 8.51 5.92
N THR A 51 14.14 9.32 6.68
CA THR A 51 13.84 9.61 8.09
C THR A 51 12.44 10.19 8.34
N ASN A 52 11.88 10.92 7.37
CA ASN A 52 10.65 11.70 7.56
C ASN A 52 9.51 11.27 6.63
N SER A 53 9.82 10.56 5.54
CA SER A 53 8.83 10.13 4.56
C SER A 53 9.14 8.77 3.94
N ALA A 54 8.09 8.15 3.40
CA ALA A 54 8.21 6.98 2.54
C ALA A 54 7.40 7.17 1.25
N SER A 55 7.81 6.49 0.18
CA SER A 55 7.06 6.29 -1.04
C SER A 55 6.77 4.80 -1.16
N ILE A 56 5.51 4.46 -1.36
CA ILE A 56 5.01 3.09 -1.35
C ILE A 56 4.34 2.83 -2.68
N SER A 57 4.69 1.70 -3.31
CA SER A 57 4.00 1.14 -4.47
C SER A 57 3.59 -0.29 -4.16
N LEU A 58 2.29 -0.55 -4.14
CA LEU A 58 1.71 -1.85 -3.80
C LEU A 58 1.12 -2.52 -5.02
N MET A 59 1.41 -3.81 -5.21
CA MET A 59 0.74 -4.66 -6.19
C MET A 59 -0.14 -5.69 -5.48
N GLY A 60 -1.40 -5.77 -5.89
CA GLY A 60 -2.40 -6.64 -5.28
C GLY A 60 -3.21 -7.47 -6.27
N TRP A 61 -3.65 -8.63 -5.80
CA TRP A 61 -4.49 -9.57 -6.53
C TRP A 61 -5.90 -9.61 -5.93
N PRO A 62 -6.94 -9.79 -6.76
CA PRO A 62 -8.31 -9.75 -6.31
C PRO A 62 -8.63 -11.02 -5.51
N ASP A 63 -9.15 -10.83 -4.31
CA ASP A 63 -9.89 -11.88 -3.61
C ASP A 63 -11.34 -11.89 -4.09
N ALA A 64 -11.89 -10.69 -4.36
CA ALA A 64 -13.18 -10.47 -5.00
C ALA A 64 -13.09 -9.22 -5.87
N ALA A 65 -13.41 -9.30 -7.16
CA ALA A 65 -13.46 -8.13 -8.03
C ALA A 65 -14.59 -8.26 -9.05
N PRO A 66 -15.12 -7.14 -9.55
CA PRO A 66 -16.02 -7.16 -10.70
C PRO A 66 -15.39 -7.91 -11.88
N GLU A 67 -16.26 -8.48 -12.71
CA GLU A 67 -15.83 -9.18 -13.91
C GLU A 67 -14.93 -8.28 -14.78
N GLY A 68 -13.84 -8.85 -15.29
CA GLY A 68 -12.89 -8.13 -16.15
C GLY A 68 -11.66 -7.57 -15.47
N PHE A 69 -11.53 -7.54 -14.13
CA PHE A 69 -10.35 -7.00 -13.43
C PHE A 69 -9.48 -8.06 -12.75
N ALA A 70 -8.17 -7.86 -12.81
CA ALA A 70 -7.15 -8.88 -12.49
C ALA A 70 -6.18 -8.47 -11.41
N MET A 71 -5.80 -7.20 -11.34
CA MET A 71 -4.81 -6.69 -10.39
C MET A 71 -5.12 -5.24 -10.05
N ILE A 72 -4.64 -4.81 -8.91
CA ILE A 72 -4.65 -3.41 -8.48
C ILE A 72 -3.22 -2.98 -8.18
N SER A 73 -2.87 -1.78 -8.59
CA SER A 73 -1.66 -1.09 -8.15
C SER A 73 -2.04 0.17 -7.39
N ILE A 74 -1.45 0.39 -6.23
CA ILE A 74 -1.65 1.60 -5.42
C ILE A 74 -0.30 2.27 -5.18
N GLY A 75 -0.19 3.56 -5.47
CA GLY A 75 0.99 4.37 -5.14
C GLY A 75 0.61 5.47 -4.15
N PHE A 76 1.41 5.71 -3.10
CA PHE A 76 1.19 6.83 -2.20
C PHE A 76 2.46 7.23 -1.43
N GLY A 77 2.50 8.46 -0.95
CA GLY A 77 3.49 8.91 0.02
C GLY A 77 3.03 8.67 1.45
N LEU A 78 3.95 8.45 2.38
CA LEU A 78 3.71 8.56 3.82
C LEU A 78 4.55 9.72 4.36
N GLN A 79 3.93 10.69 5.00
CA GLN A 79 4.61 11.72 5.77
C GLN A 79 4.13 11.68 7.21
N GLN A 80 5.05 11.49 8.16
CA GLN A 80 4.74 11.44 9.60
C GLN A 80 3.59 10.46 9.94
N GLY A 81 3.52 9.32 9.24
CA GLY A 81 2.48 8.30 9.43
C GLY A 81 1.14 8.60 8.76
N SER A 82 1.00 9.69 8.02
CA SER A 82 -0.19 10.02 7.24
C SER A 82 0.01 9.74 5.75
N PRO A 83 -0.93 9.05 5.07
CA PRO A 83 -0.88 8.87 3.63
C PRO A 83 -1.13 10.17 2.88
N GLU A 84 -0.40 10.37 1.79
CA GLU A 84 -0.49 11.53 0.91
C GLU A 84 -0.59 11.11 -0.56
N ASN A 85 -1.45 11.82 -1.29
CA ASN A 85 -1.64 11.69 -2.74
C ASN A 85 -1.76 10.23 -3.22
N PRO A 86 -2.72 9.45 -2.70
CA PRO A 86 -2.89 8.08 -3.16
C PRO A 86 -3.37 8.05 -4.61
N GLU A 87 -2.72 7.22 -5.41
CA GLU A 87 -3.04 6.92 -6.79
C GLU A 87 -3.38 5.44 -6.91
N VAL A 88 -4.32 5.13 -7.80
CA VAL A 88 -4.75 3.75 -8.04
C VAL A 88 -4.85 3.47 -9.53
N LEU A 89 -4.43 2.26 -9.90
CA LEU A 89 -4.56 1.67 -11.22
C LEU A 89 -5.24 0.30 -11.07
N LEU A 90 -6.38 0.10 -11.72
CA LEU A 90 -6.97 -1.23 -11.90
C LEU A 90 -6.59 -1.79 -13.25
N MET A 91 -6.00 -2.99 -13.23
CA MET A 91 -5.56 -3.68 -14.42
C MET A 91 -6.59 -4.75 -14.83
N PRO A 92 -6.94 -4.84 -16.12
CA PRO A 92 -7.92 -5.80 -16.62
C PRO A 92 -7.33 -7.21 -16.74
N ARG A 93 -8.20 -8.24 -16.77
CA ARG A 93 -7.85 -9.67 -16.99
C ARG A 93 -7.49 -10.02 -18.42
N SER A 94 -7.88 -9.15 -19.35
CA SER A 94 -7.69 -9.33 -20.80
C SER A 94 -7.39 -7.96 -21.41
N ASP A 95 -7.49 -7.83 -22.73
CA ASP A 95 -7.17 -6.61 -23.50
C ASP A 95 -8.14 -5.42 -23.25
N GLY A 96 -8.85 -5.42 -22.12
CA GLY A 96 -9.69 -4.31 -21.69
C GLY A 96 -8.87 -3.06 -21.32
N PRO A 97 -9.53 -1.92 -21.09
CA PRO A 97 -8.85 -0.72 -20.62
C PRO A 97 -8.47 -0.85 -19.14
N ALA A 98 -7.29 -0.36 -18.78
CA ALA A 98 -6.94 -0.13 -17.39
C ALA A 98 -7.63 1.15 -16.89
N LEU A 99 -8.08 1.14 -15.63
CA LEU A 99 -8.71 2.31 -15.01
C LEU A 99 -7.72 3.01 -14.10
N PHE A 100 -7.64 4.33 -14.23
CA PHE A 100 -6.73 5.15 -13.44
C PHE A 100 -7.32 6.55 -13.24
N GLY A 101 -6.92 7.22 -12.16
CA GLY A 101 -7.26 8.63 -11.94
C GLY A 101 -8.76 8.90 -11.90
N ARG A 102 -9.29 9.68 -12.85
CA ARG A 102 -10.67 10.24 -12.77
C ARG A 102 -11.80 9.19 -12.77
N ASP A 103 -11.51 7.98 -13.25
CA ASP A 103 -12.49 6.89 -13.32
C ASP A 103 -12.59 6.10 -12.01
N ILE A 104 -11.62 6.31 -11.10
CA ILE A 104 -11.50 5.57 -9.86
C ILE A 104 -10.84 6.38 -8.75
N GLU A 105 -11.57 6.56 -7.67
CA GLU A 105 -11.11 7.22 -6.46
C GLU A 105 -10.71 6.20 -5.40
N ILE A 106 -9.60 6.49 -4.73
CA ILE A 106 -9.13 5.75 -3.57
C ILE A 106 -8.98 6.71 -2.39
N THR A 107 -9.47 6.27 -1.24
CA THR A 107 -9.19 6.92 0.05
C THR A 107 -8.52 5.91 0.96
N LEU A 108 -7.35 6.25 1.50
CA LEU A 108 -6.69 5.44 2.52
C LEU A 108 -7.03 6.02 3.89
N THR A 109 -7.69 5.22 4.73
CA THR A 109 -8.13 5.63 6.07
C THR A 109 -7.15 5.24 7.16
N GLU A 110 -6.43 4.14 6.96
CA GLU A 110 -5.40 3.69 7.88
C GLU A 110 -4.21 3.18 7.08
N VAL A 111 -3.04 3.69 7.41
CA VAL A 111 -1.78 3.08 7.00
C VAL A 111 -0.91 2.95 8.23
N GLY A 112 -0.48 1.74 8.52
CA GLY A 112 0.41 1.45 9.63
C GLY A 112 1.36 0.33 9.27
N ILE A 113 2.50 0.28 9.94
CA ILE A 113 3.38 -0.88 9.90
C ILE A 113 3.42 -1.42 11.32
N GLU A 114 2.97 -2.66 11.49
CA GLU A 114 3.02 -3.36 12.77
C GLU A 114 3.98 -4.55 12.64
N GLY A 115 5.18 -4.41 13.20
CA GLY A 115 6.26 -5.36 12.97
C GLY A 115 6.70 -5.33 11.52
N GLU A 116 6.52 -6.44 10.81
CA GLU A 116 6.83 -6.60 9.39
C GLU A 116 5.58 -6.49 8.50
N VAL A 117 4.40 -6.28 9.10
CA VAL A 117 3.14 -6.25 8.37
C VAL A 117 2.73 -4.81 8.08
N LEU A 118 2.59 -4.48 6.80
CA LEU A 118 1.84 -3.29 6.38
C LEU A 118 0.35 -3.54 6.63
N ARG A 119 -0.28 -2.64 7.38
CA ARG A 119 -1.72 -2.54 7.55
C ARG A 119 -2.21 -1.39 6.70
N LEU A 120 -3.11 -1.71 5.78
CA LEU A 120 -3.78 -0.75 4.93
C LEU A 120 -5.28 -0.93 5.10
N SER A 121 -6.00 0.15 5.33
CA SER A 121 -7.45 0.18 5.18
C SER A 121 -7.87 1.43 4.43
N GLY A 122 -8.97 1.34 3.72
CA GLY A 122 -9.45 2.41 2.86
C GLY A 122 -10.72 2.03 2.13
N SER A 123 -11.15 2.91 1.24
CA SER A 123 -12.26 2.67 0.33
C SER A 123 -11.82 2.95 -1.10
N LEU A 124 -12.36 2.15 -2.02
CA LEU A 124 -12.25 2.32 -3.45
C LEU A 124 -13.64 2.57 -4.01
N SER A 125 -13.77 3.55 -4.92
CA SER A 125 -15.02 3.82 -5.64
C SER A 125 -14.74 4.29 -7.06
N GLY A 126 -15.47 3.75 -8.03
CA GLY A 126 -15.34 4.14 -9.44
C GLY A 126 -16.55 3.69 -10.24
N VAL A 127 -16.76 4.33 -11.39
CA VAL A 127 -17.81 3.96 -12.35
C VAL A 127 -17.14 3.32 -13.56
N LEU A 128 -17.57 2.12 -13.91
CA LEU A 128 -17.10 1.43 -15.12
C LEU A 128 -17.84 2.04 -16.32
N GLY A 129 -17.09 2.57 -17.28
CA GLY A 129 -17.61 3.16 -18.52
C GLY A 129 -17.81 2.16 -19.65
#